data_AF-K4MTX6-F1
#
_entry.id   AF-K4MTX6-F1
#
_cell.length_a   1.000
_cell.length_b   1.000
_cell.length_c   1.000
_cell.angle_alpha   90.00
_cell.angle_beta   90.00
_cell.angle_gamma   90.00
#
_symmetry.space_group_name_H-M   'P 1'
#
loop_
_entity.id
_entity.type
_entity.pdbx_description
1 polymer ?
#
loop_
_entity_poly.entity_id
_entity_poly.type
_entity_poly.pdbx_seq_one_letter_code
_entity_poly.pdbx_strand_id
1 'polypeptide(L)'
;DPETIETIETEDLVDLLMPNCEMYEVLKGLLSDYETALQRLEINYKTEVEHIREGDADLDHGVIRQVKVYVASKRKLQVGDKMAGRHGNKGVVSKIVPEADMPYLSNGETVQMILNPLGVPSRMNLAQVLETHRRVTANTGEN
;
A
#
# COMPACT_ATOMS: atom_id res chain seq x y z
N ASP A 1 64.10 -7.10 13.16
CA ASP A 1 64.17 -8.57 13.32
C ASP A 1 63.17 -9.23 12.38
N PRO A 2 63.38 -10.48 11.94
CA PRO A 2 62.51 -11.14 10.95
C PRO A 2 61.04 -11.20 11.40
N GLU A 3 60.80 -11.38 12.70
CA GLU A 3 59.47 -11.41 13.31
C GLU A 3 58.72 -10.08 13.16
N THR A 4 59.42 -8.93 13.19
CA THR A 4 58.80 -7.60 13.05
C THR A 4 58.29 -7.35 11.63
N ILE A 5 58.93 -7.95 10.62
CA ILE A 5 58.55 -7.79 9.21
C ILE A 5 57.27 -8.58 8.93
N GLU A 6 57.15 -9.78 9.52
CA GLU A 6 55.99 -10.65 9.36
C GLU A 6 54.73 -10.06 10.03
N THR A 7 54.88 -9.34 11.15
CA THR A 7 53.78 -8.63 11.82
C THR A 7 53.25 -7.45 10.98
N ILE A 8 54.14 -6.72 10.29
CA ILE A 8 53.77 -5.57 9.45
C ILE A 8 53.08 -6.01 8.15
N GLU A 9 53.36 -7.22 7.67
CA GLU A 9 52.69 -7.78 6.48
C GLU A 9 51.27 -8.29 6.76
N THR A 10 50.91 -8.54 8.03
CA THR A 10 49.60 -9.07 8.42
C THR A 10 48.63 -8.00 8.94
N GLU A 11 49.13 -6.84 9.37
CA GLU A 11 48.30 -5.72 9.80
C GLU A 11 47.86 -4.86 8.60
N ASP A 12 46.59 -4.47 8.57
CA ASP A 12 46.08 -3.54 7.57
C ASP A 12 46.80 -2.20 7.75
N LEU A 13 47.51 -1.74 6.71
CA LEU A 13 48.37 -0.55 6.75
C LEU A 13 47.65 0.72 7.27
N VAL A 14 46.32 0.74 7.14
CA VAL A 14 45.42 1.81 7.58
C VAL A 14 45.23 1.82 9.10
N ASP A 15 45.23 0.64 9.74
CA ASP A 15 45.15 0.49 11.21
C ASP A 15 46.45 0.96 11.90
N LEU A 16 47.58 0.89 11.19
CA LEU A 16 48.88 1.37 11.69
C LEU A 16 49.00 2.90 11.62
N LEU A 17 48.31 3.54 10.66
CA LEU A 17 48.39 4.98 10.41
C LEU A 17 47.50 5.81 11.34
N MET A 18 46.46 5.22 11.93
CA MET A 18 45.50 5.93 12.78
C MET A 18 45.44 5.27 14.18
N PRO A 19 45.81 5.96 15.27
CA PRO A 19 45.78 5.37 16.61
C PRO A 19 44.37 4.91 17.01
N ASN A 20 44.27 3.83 17.80
CA ASN A 20 43.03 3.29 18.40
C ASN A 20 42.26 4.34 19.21
N CYS A 21 41.54 5.23 18.52
CA CYS A 21 40.60 6.19 19.07
C CYS A 21 39.19 5.74 18.72
N GLU A 22 38.22 6.00 19.61
CA GLU A 22 36.82 5.59 19.40
C GLU A 22 36.25 6.04 18.04
N MET A 23 36.69 7.19 17.55
CA MET A 23 36.29 7.73 16.25
C MET A 23 36.75 6.86 15.06
N TYR A 24 37.91 6.21 15.16
CA TYR A 24 38.42 5.34 14.09
C TYR A 24 37.63 4.04 14.01
N GLU A 25 37.32 3.42 15.14
CA GLU A 25 36.48 2.22 15.22
C GLU A 25 35.08 2.47 14.64
N VAL A 26 34.47 3.62 14.95
CA VAL A 26 33.18 4.02 14.37
C VAL A 26 33.28 4.24 12.85
N LEU A 27 34.34 4.90 12.37
CA LEU A 27 34.56 5.13 10.95
C LEU A 27 34.76 3.81 10.18
N LYS A 28 35.55 2.88 10.75
CA LYS A 28 35.80 1.55 10.19
C LYS A 28 34.53 0.71 10.13
N GLY A 29 33.73 0.73 11.18
CA GLY A 29 32.41 0.09 11.19
C GLY A 29 31.48 0.65 10.11
N LEU A 30 31.41 1.98 10.01
CA LEU A 30 30.59 2.64 8.99
C LEU A 30 31.05 2.29 7.56
N LEU A 31 32.37 2.29 7.31
CA LEU A 31 32.93 1.94 6.01
C LEU A 31 32.59 0.49 5.63
N SER A 32 32.75 -0.44 6.58
CA SER A 32 32.41 -1.87 6.40
C SER A 32 30.91 -2.09 6.13
N ASP A 33 30.05 -1.35 6.83
CA ASP A 33 28.60 -1.37 6.59
C ASP A 33 28.25 -0.85 5.18
N TYR A 34 28.91 0.22 4.74
CA TYR A 34 28.74 0.76 3.38
C TYR A 34 29.25 -0.22 2.31
N GLU A 35 30.40 -0.85 2.51
CA GLU A 35 30.94 -1.87 1.59
C GLU A 35 29.99 -3.07 1.48
N THR A 36 29.46 -3.53 2.61
CA THR A 36 28.47 -4.61 2.65
C THR A 36 27.18 -4.21 1.93
N ALA A 37 26.71 -2.97 2.11
CA ALA A 37 25.53 -2.46 1.44
C ALA A 37 25.73 -2.35 -0.08
N LEU A 38 26.90 -1.89 -0.53
CA LEU A 38 27.27 -1.81 -1.94
C LEU A 38 27.31 -3.20 -2.58
N GLN A 39 27.95 -4.18 -1.92
CA GLN A 39 27.99 -5.56 -2.41
C GLN A 39 26.59 -6.16 -2.54
N ARG A 40 25.70 -5.95 -1.56
CA ARG A 40 24.30 -6.41 -1.64
C ARG A 40 23.58 -5.80 -2.83
N LEU A 41 23.77 -4.49 -3.06
CA LEU A 41 23.14 -3.79 -4.18
C LEU A 41 23.65 -4.34 -5.52
N GLU A 42 24.95 -4.60 -5.64
CA GLU A 42 25.54 -5.17 -6.84
C GLU A 42 25.07 -6.60 -7.12
N ILE A 43 24.95 -7.44 -6.09
CA ILE A 43 24.38 -8.79 -6.20
C ILE A 43 22.91 -8.73 -6.66
N ASN A 44 22.10 -7.87 -6.06
CA ASN A 44 20.70 -7.73 -6.44
C ASN A 44 20.56 -7.25 -7.88
N TYR A 45 21.35 -6.24 -8.27
CA TYR A 45 21.37 -5.73 -9.63
C TYR A 45 21.77 -6.82 -10.63
N LYS A 46 22.82 -7.57 -10.34
CA LYS A 46 23.26 -8.69 -11.19
C LYS A 46 22.16 -9.75 -11.32
N THR A 47 21.52 -10.11 -10.21
CA THR A 47 20.45 -11.12 -10.18
C THR A 47 19.23 -10.68 -11.00
N GLU A 48 18.84 -9.41 -10.88
CA GLU A 48 17.70 -8.85 -11.62
C GLU A 48 17.99 -8.73 -13.12
N VAL A 49 19.22 -8.36 -13.49
CA VAL A 49 19.66 -8.37 -14.90
C VAL A 49 19.64 -9.77 -15.50
N GLU A 50 20.13 -10.78 -14.77
CA GLU A 50 20.10 -12.17 -15.24
C GLU A 50 18.66 -12.69 -15.39
N HIS A 51 17.77 -12.39 -14.43
CA HIS A 51 16.34 -12.72 -14.55
C HIS A 51 15.67 -12.08 -15.77
N ILE A 52 15.99 -10.81 -16.08
CA ILE A 52 15.44 -10.14 -17.27
C ILE A 52 15.99 -10.77 -18.57
N ARG A 53 17.25 -11.24 -18.56
CA ARG A 53 17.90 -11.87 -19.73
C ARG A 53 17.36 -13.26 -20.03
N GLU A 54 17.12 -14.08 -19.01
CA GLU A 54 16.56 -15.42 -19.17
C GLU A 54 15.12 -15.40 -19.71
N GLY A 55 14.37 -14.33 -19.46
CA GLY A 55 12.99 -14.17 -19.93
C GLY A 55 11.99 -15.02 -19.14
N ASP A 56 10.71 -15.02 -19.56
CA ASP A 56 9.66 -15.84 -18.94
C ASP A 56 9.89 -17.32 -19.29
N ALA A 57 10.46 -18.10 -18.37
CA ALA A 57 10.72 -19.53 -18.52
C ALA A 57 9.45 -20.40 -18.39
N ASP A 58 8.36 -19.84 -17.85
CA ASP A 58 7.06 -20.50 -17.69
C ASP A 58 6.14 -20.21 -18.89
N LEU A 59 6.51 -20.75 -20.05
CA LEU A 59 5.62 -20.83 -21.21
C LEU A 59 5.00 -22.22 -21.31
N ASP A 60 3.69 -22.28 -21.51
CA ASP A 60 3.00 -23.55 -21.78
C ASP A 60 3.59 -24.26 -23.02
N HIS A 61 3.53 -25.60 -23.03
CA HIS A 61 4.05 -26.40 -24.15
C HIS A 61 3.46 -25.97 -25.49
N GLY A 62 4.33 -25.61 -26.44
CA GLY A 62 3.94 -25.16 -27.79
C GLY A 62 3.77 -23.64 -27.94
N VAL A 63 3.89 -22.85 -26.87
CA VAL A 63 3.86 -21.38 -26.94
C VAL A 63 5.27 -20.84 -27.19
N ILE A 64 5.43 -20.09 -28.28
CA ILE A 64 6.72 -19.50 -28.68
C ILE A 64 6.91 -18.10 -28.04
N ARG A 65 5.83 -17.32 -27.88
CA ARG A 65 5.82 -15.97 -27.30
C ARG A 65 4.48 -15.67 -26.62
N GLN A 66 4.51 -14.98 -25.48
CA GLN A 66 3.34 -14.52 -24.75
C GLN A 66 3.37 -13.00 -24.58
N VAL A 67 2.22 -12.33 -24.76
CA VAL A 67 2.08 -10.88 -24.55
C VAL A 67 0.95 -10.65 -23.55
N LYS A 68 1.26 -10.00 -22.42
CA LYS A 68 0.30 -9.65 -21.36
C LYS A 68 -0.07 -8.17 -21.50
N VAL A 69 -1.33 -7.86 -21.82
CA VAL A 69 -1.83 -6.48 -21.93
C VAL A 69 -2.70 -6.16 -20.71
N TYR A 70 -2.28 -5.18 -19.92
CA TYR A 70 -3.03 -4.71 -18.74
C TYR A 70 -3.93 -3.54 -19.14
N VAL A 71 -5.25 -3.71 -18.99
CA VAL A 71 -6.24 -2.66 -19.25
C VAL A 71 -6.90 -2.24 -17.95
N ALA A 72 -6.72 -0.98 -17.56
CA ALA A 72 -7.41 -0.39 -16.42
C ALA A 72 -8.70 0.32 -16.89
N SER A 73 -9.83 0.02 -16.24
CA SER A 73 -11.11 0.67 -16.53
C SER A 73 -11.77 1.16 -15.25
N LYS A 74 -12.17 2.44 -15.21
CA LYS A 74 -12.99 2.99 -14.12
C LYS A 74 -14.47 2.72 -14.42
N ARG A 75 -15.14 1.96 -13.56
CA ARG A 75 -16.59 1.71 -13.65
C ARG A 75 -17.35 2.68 -12.74
N LYS A 76 -18.40 3.31 -13.27
CA LYS A 76 -19.32 4.16 -12.52
C LYS A 76 -20.44 3.29 -11.92
N LEU A 77 -21.06 3.77 -10.84
CA LEU A 77 -22.23 3.13 -10.23
C LEU A 77 -23.40 3.09 -11.24
N GLN A 78 -24.06 1.95 -11.34
CA GLN A 78 -25.20 1.72 -12.23
C GLN A 78 -26.39 1.11 -11.48
N VAL A 79 -27.58 1.27 -12.06
CA VAL A 79 -28.78 0.58 -11.59
C VAL A 79 -28.53 -0.94 -11.70
N GLY A 80 -28.85 -1.67 -10.64
CA GLY A 80 -28.54 -3.10 -10.54
C GLY A 80 -27.26 -3.41 -9.75
N ASP A 81 -26.42 -2.41 -9.44
CA ASP A 81 -25.25 -2.63 -8.58
C ASP A 81 -25.67 -2.99 -7.16
N LYS A 82 -24.99 -3.96 -6.58
CA LYS A 82 -25.22 -4.41 -5.21
C LYS A 82 -24.40 -3.57 -4.23
N MET A 83 -25.07 -3.01 -3.24
CA MET A 83 -24.48 -2.22 -2.17
C MET A 83 -24.74 -2.91 -0.81
N ALA A 84 -23.80 -2.74 0.12
CA ALA A 84 -23.95 -3.24 1.48
C ALA A 84 -23.44 -2.19 2.48
N GLY A 85 -24.19 -2.00 3.57
CA GLY A 85 -23.76 -1.18 4.70
C GLY A 85 -23.06 -2.02 5.77
N ARG A 86 -22.39 -1.31 6.69
CA ARG A 86 -21.57 -1.91 7.76
C ARG A 86 -22.38 -2.68 8.81
N HIS A 87 -23.69 -2.47 8.86
CA HIS A 87 -24.60 -3.17 9.76
C HIS A 87 -25.32 -4.34 9.08
N GLY A 88 -24.80 -4.86 7.96
CA GLY A 88 -25.35 -6.04 7.29
C GLY A 88 -26.62 -5.77 6.45
N ASN A 89 -27.02 -4.51 6.27
CA ASN A 89 -28.05 -4.13 5.30
C ASN A 89 -27.49 -4.27 3.88
N LYS A 90 -28.06 -5.19 3.09
CA LYS A 90 -27.72 -5.41 1.68
C LYS A 90 -28.87 -4.92 0.81
N GLY A 91 -28.55 -4.26 -0.31
CA GLY A 91 -29.53 -3.76 -1.26
C GLY A 91 -28.96 -3.70 -2.67
N VAL A 92 -29.83 -3.49 -3.65
CA VAL A 92 -29.48 -3.25 -5.05
C VAL A 92 -29.92 -1.83 -5.40
N VAL A 93 -29.10 -1.08 -6.14
CA VAL A 93 -29.45 0.27 -6.61
C VAL A 93 -30.67 0.16 -7.52
N SER A 94 -31.80 0.76 -7.10
CA SER A 94 -33.08 0.67 -7.81
C SER A 94 -33.22 1.71 -8.91
N LYS A 95 -32.86 2.97 -8.62
CA LYS A 95 -32.97 4.09 -9.55
C LYS A 95 -31.94 5.15 -9.20
N ILE A 96 -31.33 5.75 -10.22
CA ILE A 96 -30.52 6.96 -10.11
C ILE A 96 -31.40 8.12 -10.58
N VAL A 97 -31.59 9.12 -9.71
CA VAL A 97 -32.44 10.28 -9.99
C VAL A 97 -31.61 11.57 -9.99
N PRO A 98 -32.01 12.60 -10.75
CA PRO A 98 -31.40 13.91 -10.68
C PRO A 98 -31.54 14.55 -9.30
N GLU A 99 -30.62 15.44 -8.95
CA GLU A 99 -30.61 16.13 -7.66
C GLU A 99 -31.90 16.95 -7.41
N ALA A 100 -32.48 17.55 -8.45
CA ALA A 100 -33.71 18.33 -8.36
C ALA A 100 -34.94 17.52 -7.90
N ASP A 101 -34.93 16.21 -8.11
CA ASP A 101 -36.04 15.32 -7.70
C ASP A 101 -35.84 14.74 -6.29
N MET A 102 -34.68 15.00 -5.66
CA MET A 102 -34.37 14.47 -4.34
C MET A 102 -34.98 15.34 -3.23
N PRO A 103 -35.42 14.73 -2.12
CA PRO A 103 -35.78 15.49 -0.92
C PRO A 103 -34.61 16.34 -0.45
N TYR A 104 -34.92 17.55 0.02
CA TYR A 104 -33.95 18.51 0.53
C TYR A 104 -34.24 18.88 1.99
N LEU A 105 -33.18 19.25 2.69
CA LEU A 105 -33.21 19.74 4.06
C LEU A 105 -33.54 21.23 4.10
N SER A 106 -33.89 21.76 5.27
CA SER A 106 -34.23 23.18 5.45
C SER A 106 -33.08 24.14 5.16
N ASN A 107 -31.83 23.65 5.18
CA ASN A 107 -30.62 24.37 4.77
C ASN A 107 -30.38 24.35 3.25
N GLY A 108 -31.24 23.69 2.47
CA GLY A 108 -31.14 23.57 1.01
C GLY A 108 -30.30 22.38 0.52
N GLU A 109 -29.68 21.60 1.41
CA GLU A 109 -28.90 20.43 1.01
C GLU A 109 -29.80 19.26 0.58
N THR A 110 -29.49 18.63 -0.55
CA THR A 110 -30.21 17.46 -1.06
C THR A 110 -29.73 16.16 -0.43
N VAL A 111 -30.65 15.21 -0.22
CA VAL A 111 -30.30 13.88 0.28
C VAL A 111 -29.59 13.08 -0.82
N GLN A 112 -28.55 12.32 -0.47
CA GLN A 112 -27.78 11.52 -1.43
C GLN A 112 -28.34 10.11 -1.67
N MET A 113 -28.95 9.50 -0.65
CA MET A 113 -29.50 8.14 -0.71
C MET A 113 -30.76 8.03 0.14
N ILE A 114 -31.78 7.35 -0.39
CA ILE A 114 -33.02 7.06 0.33
C ILE A 114 -33.06 5.56 0.65
N LEU A 115 -33.24 5.24 1.92
CA LEU A 115 -33.33 3.86 2.41
C LEU A 115 -34.74 3.55 2.92
N ASN A 116 -35.20 2.31 2.73
CA ASN A 116 -36.48 1.87 3.25
C ASN A 116 -36.41 1.66 4.79
N PRO A 117 -37.23 2.35 5.60
CA PRO A 117 -37.20 2.22 7.05
C PRO A 117 -37.67 0.84 7.56
N LEU A 118 -38.49 0.12 6.80
CA LEU A 118 -39.06 -1.17 7.24
C LEU A 118 -38.01 -2.26 7.48
N GLY A 119 -36.84 -2.14 6.85
CA GLY A 119 -35.75 -3.11 7.02
C GLY A 119 -35.06 -3.04 8.37
N VAL A 120 -35.17 -1.92 9.09
CA VAL A 120 -34.50 -1.70 10.37
C VAL A 120 -35.18 -2.47 11.52
N PRO A 121 -36.50 -2.32 11.77
CA PRO A 121 -37.18 -3.06 12.83
C PRO A 121 -37.22 -4.57 12.57
N SER A 122 -37.48 -4.97 11.31
CA SER A 122 -37.60 -6.38 10.94
C SER A 122 -36.31 -7.19 11.19
N ARG A 123 -35.14 -6.55 11.09
CA ARG A 123 -33.84 -7.17 11.34
C ARG A 123 -33.21 -6.76 12.68
N MET A 124 -33.95 -6.03 13.51
CA MET A 124 -33.49 -5.48 14.79
C MET A 124 -32.17 -4.71 14.68
N ASN A 125 -31.97 -3.99 13.57
CA ASN A 125 -30.70 -3.31 13.26
C ASN A 125 -30.67 -1.84 13.72
N LEU A 126 -30.95 -1.60 15.01
CA LEU A 126 -31.09 -0.25 15.56
C LEU A 126 -29.77 0.56 15.47
N ALA A 127 -28.63 -0.13 15.47
CA ALA A 127 -27.30 0.50 15.37
C ALA A 127 -27.14 1.39 14.12
N GLN A 128 -27.78 1.01 13.00
CA GLN A 128 -27.79 1.82 11.78
C GLN A 128 -28.41 3.21 12.00
N VAL A 129 -29.48 3.28 12.79
CA VAL A 129 -30.17 4.55 13.10
C VAL A 129 -29.32 5.38 14.05
N LEU A 130 -28.73 4.75 15.07
CA LEU A 130 -27.85 5.44 16.03
C LEU A 130 -26.61 6.02 15.35
N GLU A 131 -25.99 5.28 14.41
CA GLU A 131 -24.87 5.79 13.61
C GLU A 131 -25.30 6.98 12.75
N THR A 132 -26.46 6.88 12.09
CA THR A 132 -26.99 7.97 11.26
C THR A 132 -27.25 9.22 12.10
N HIS A 133 -27.88 9.06 13.27
CA HIS A 133 -28.14 10.16 14.21
C HIS A 133 -26.85 10.83 14.67
N ARG A 134 -25.86 10.04 15.11
CA ARG A 134 -24.55 10.56 15.55
C ARG A 134 -23.84 11.32 14.44
N ARG A 135 -23.93 10.83 13.20
CA ARG A 135 -23.33 11.50 12.04
C ARG A 135 -24.00 12.84 11.73
N VAL A 136 -25.33 12.91 11.81
CA VAL A 136 -26.06 14.18 11.65
C VAL A 136 -25.64 15.17 12.73
N THR A 137 -25.62 14.77 14.01
CA THR A 137 -25.21 15.67 15.10
C THR A 137 -23.78 16.16 14.97
N ALA A 138 -22.85 15.32 14.48
CA ALA A 138 -21.46 15.72 14.25
C ALA A 138 -21.36 16.77 13.13
N ASN A 139 -22.06 16.54 12.01
CA ASN A 139 -22.06 17.47 10.88
C ASN A 139 -22.76 18.80 11.21
N THR A 140 -23.75 18.81 12.11
CA THR A 140 -24.43 20.05 12.52
C THR A 140 -23.60 20.88 13.50
N GLY A 141 -22.64 20.28 14.22
CA GLY A 141 -21.77 20.98 15.19
C GLY A 141 -20.57 21.72 14.58
N GLU A 142 -20.31 21.56 13.28
CA GLU A 142 -19.20 22.20 12.56
C GLU A 142 -19.64 23.42 11.70
N ASN A 143 -20.90 23.85 11.81
CA ASN A 143 -21.42 25.06 11.16
C ASN A 143 -21.84 26.14 12.18
#